data_AF-A0A7X4FDP9-F1
#
_entry.id   AF-A0A7X4FDP9-F1
#
_cell.length_a   1.000
_cell.length_b   1.000
_cell.length_c   1.000
_cell.angle_alpha   90.00
_cell.angle_beta   90.00
_cell.angle_gamma   90.00
#
_symmetry.space_group_name_H-M   'P 1'
#
loop_
_entity.id
_entity.type
_entity.pdbx_description
1 polymer ?
#
loop_
_entity_poly.entity_id
_entity_poly.type
_entity_poly.pdbx_seq_one_letter_code
_entity_poly.pdbx_strand_id
1 'polypeptide(L)'
;MLALPTRKKTKMRNRHILTCLFLLTFIPLSVKALPPPSPASGNYLALDGVDDYAVLDFETFGTLLPEGTDEFTIEAWIYPTTPPADDIHAMILSQQVKMDVVNDVHDGWENVRKKLKWQKGDLFLRMQAHIIMKKRVVGTSYHPVVLSPNQWHHIAFQAKEGQTTTIVNDVAHISSQSITLAHDLSSLERPKDFTLGGFGEKIGSTRHTHFWGAFAGYIDEVRISTVARYDVAKEGFTPRDKFKNDAKTVALWHFDEPGGTTKFSDASGNAYHLEGKNGAKTGTPLKVKAQ
;
A
#
# COMPACT_ATOMS: atom_id res chain seq x y z
N MET A 1 26.89 -54.81 77.16
CA MET A 1 25.61 -54.09 77.32
C MET A 1 25.85 -52.65 76.92
N LEU A 2 25.22 -52.23 75.82
CA LEU A 2 25.45 -50.95 75.12
C LEU A 2 25.06 -49.73 75.97
N ALA A 3 25.79 -48.61 75.81
CA ALA A 3 25.23 -47.30 75.45
C ALA A 3 26.31 -46.21 75.37
N LEU A 4 26.46 -45.59 74.19
CA LEU A 4 27.14 -44.31 73.97
C LEU A 4 26.17 -43.16 74.26
N PRO A 5 26.59 -42.04 74.91
CA PRO A 5 25.81 -40.83 74.94
C PRO A 5 26.27 -39.81 73.89
N THR A 6 25.29 -39.03 73.49
CA THR A 6 25.13 -38.35 72.20
C THR A 6 25.58 -36.90 72.21
N ARG A 7 26.04 -36.47 71.03
CA ARG A 7 26.55 -35.13 70.68
C ARG A 7 25.41 -34.10 70.71
N LYS A 8 25.54 -33.04 71.54
CA LYS A 8 24.66 -31.85 71.52
C LYS A 8 24.72 -31.19 70.13
N LYS A 9 23.59 -31.12 69.41
CA LYS A 9 23.42 -30.31 68.20
C LYS A 9 22.91 -28.94 68.56
N THR A 10 23.65 -27.92 68.13
CA THR A 10 23.34 -26.50 68.29
C THR A 10 22.16 -26.10 67.39
N LYS A 11 21.30 -25.25 67.97
CA LYS A 11 20.05 -24.68 67.48
C LYS A 11 20.25 -23.93 66.14
N MET A 12 19.67 -24.41 65.04
CA MET A 12 19.60 -23.64 63.79
C MET A 12 18.46 -22.61 63.87
N ARG A 13 18.82 -21.34 63.68
CA ARG A 13 17.89 -20.20 63.68
C ARG A 13 17.27 -20.07 62.30
N ASN A 14 15.95 -20.22 62.22
CA ASN A 14 15.15 -20.04 61.02
C ASN A 14 15.30 -18.59 60.52
N ARG A 15 15.89 -18.37 59.34
CA ARG A 15 15.90 -17.08 58.65
C ARG A 15 15.06 -17.22 57.39
N HIS A 16 13.83 -16.71 57.45
CA HIS A 16 12.99 -16.55 56.26
C HIS A 16 13.62 -15.47 55.38
N ILE A 17 14.27 -15.88 54.30
CA ILE A 17 14.68 -14.99 53.22
C ILE A 17 13.46 -14.86 52.31
N LEU A 18 12.80 -13.71 52.37
CA LEU A 18 11.72 -13.37 51.45
C LEU A 18 12.37 -13.00 50.11
N THR A 19 12.48 -13.96 49.19
CA THR A 19 12.99 -13.72 47.84
C THR A 19 11.87 -13.09 47.02
N CYS A 20 11.87 -11.77 46.87
CA CYS A 20 11.01 -11.09 45.91
C CYS A 20 11.47 -11.42 44.49
N LEU A 21 10.79 -12.38 43.83
CA LEU A 21 10.89 -12.57 42.39
C LEU A 21 10.24 -11.36 41.71
N PHE A 22 11.05 -10.44 41.19
CA PHE A 22 10.59 -9.50 40.18
C PHE A 22 10.43 -10.27 38.86
N LEU A 23 9.20 -10.65 38.51
CA LEU A 23 8.87 -10.95 37.13
C LEU A 23 8.97 -9.64 36.34
N LEU A 24 10.14 -9.35 35.77
CA LEU A 24 10.22 -8.44 34.63
C LEU A 24 9.54 -9.15 33.45
N THR A 25 8.27 -8.84 33.23
CA THR A 25 7.66 -9.07 31.93
C THR A 25 8.41 -8.19 30.94
N PHE A 26 9.33 -8.80 30.17
CA PHE A 26 9.79 -8.20 28.92
C PHE A 26 8.57 -8.11 28.02
N ILE A 27 7.86 -6.99 28.08
CA ILE A 27 7.01 -6.56 26.98
C ILE A 27 8.00 -6.32 25.85
N PRO A 28 8.02 -7.11 24.76
CA PRO A 28 8.78 -6.71 23.60
C PRO A 28 8.13 -5.41 23.14
N LEU A 29 8.79 -4.28 23.39
CA LEU A 29 8.56 -3.10 22.58
C LEU A 29 9.01 -3.51 21.18
N SER A 30 8.08 -4.01 20.38
CA SER A 30 8.25 -4.09 18.94
C SER A 30 8.22 -2.64 18.46
N VAL A 31 9.38 -1.99 18.53
CA VAL A 31 9.59 -0.73 17.81
C VAL A 31 9.40 -1.11 16.36
N LYS A 32 8.25 -0.76 15.77
CA LYS A 32 8.05 -0.87 14.31
C LYS A 32 9.23 -0.12 13.69
N ALA A 33 10.15 -0.85 13.09
CA ALA A 33 11.26 -0.25 12.38
C ALA A 33 10.67 0.63 11.29
N LEU A 34 10.99 1.93 11.31
CA LEU A 34 10.64 2.82 10.22
C LEU A 34 11.26 2.26 8.93
N PRO A 35 10.56 2.33 7.80
CA PRO A 35 11.08 1.85 6.53
C PRO A 35 12.34 2.66 6.15
N PRO A 36 13.26 2.07 5.38
CA PRO A 36 14.29 2.84 4.71
C PRO A 36 13.62 3.86 3.75
N PRO A 37 14.35 4.90 3.30
CA PRO A 37 13.89 5.71 2.18
C PRO A 37 13.47 4.84 0.99
N SER A 38 12.50 5.29 0.20
CA SER A 38 12.21 4.65 -1.08
C SER A 38 13.46 4.70 -1.98
N PRO A 39 13.53 3.87 -3.04
CA PRO A 39 14.61 4.00 -4.02
C PRO A 39 14.68 5.38 -4.68
N ALA A 40 13.57 6.13 -4.76
CA ALA A 40 13.57 7.52 -5.22
C ALA A 40 14.14 8.51 -4.18
N SER A 41 14.41 8.05 -2.95
CA SER A 41 14.80 8.84 -1.79
C SER A 41 13.71 9.81 -1.33
N GLY A 42 13.92 10.46 -0.19
CA GLY A 42 12.94 11.40 0.37
C GLY A 42 12.09 10.84 1.50
N ASN A 43 11.00 11.54 1.78
CA ASN A 43 10.00 11.13 2.77
C ASN A 43 8.96 10.20 2.10
N TYR A 44 7.79 10.01 2.71
CA TYR A 44 6.70 9.20 2.19
C TYR A 44 5.41 9.52 2.91
N LEU A 45 4.26 9.24 2.30
CA LEU A 45 2.97 9.18 2.97
C LEU A 45 2.93 7.97 3.90
N ALA A 46 2.62 8.16 5.18
CA ALA A 46 2.41 7.08 6.16
C ALA A 46 0.92 6.82 6.38
N LEU A 47 0.55 5.54 6.36
CA LEU A 47 -0.83 5.05 6.50
C LEU A 47 -0.87 3.88 7.49
N ASP A 48 -1.68 3.99 8.54
CA ASP A 48 -1.70 3.02 9.63
C ASP A 48 -2.48 1.72 9.35
N GLY A 49 -3.29 1.71 8.29
CA GLY A 49 -4.14 0.59 7.89
C GLY A 49 -5.47 0.48 8.63
N VAL A 50 -5.87 1.54 9.35
CA VAL A 50 -7.17 1.62 10.02
C VAL A 50 -8.11 2.52 9.22
N ASP A 51 -7.81 3.81 9.15
CA ASP A 51 -8.64 4.82 8.50
C ASP A 51 -7.84 6.00 7.91
N ASP A 52 -6.52 5.94 7.91
CA ASP A 52 -5.65 6.92 7.26
C ASP A 52 -5.85 6.92 5.73
N TYR A 53 -6.01 8.11 5.15
CA TYR A 53 -6.00 8.30 3.69
C TYR A 53 -5.62 9.72 3.29
N ALA A 54 -5.06 9.86 2.09
CA ALA A 54 -4.91 11.16 1.41
C ALA A 54 -5.99 11.30 0.34
N VAL A 55 -6.56 12.49 0.18
CA VAL A 55 -7.73 12.70 -0.67
C VAL A 55 -7.64 13.97 -1.51
N LEU A 56 -8.19 13.86 -2.72
CA LEU A 56 -8.59 14.95 -3.58
C LEU A 56 -10.10 14.81 -3.85
N ASP A 57 -10.87 15.81 -3.42
CA ASP A 57 -12.33 15.81 -3.48
C ASP A 57 -12.88 15.80 -4.92
N PHE A 58 -13.84 14.92 -5.19
CA PHE A 58 -14.42 14.79 -6.52
C PHE A 58 -15.29 15.98 -6.92
N GLU A 59 -15.98 16.64 -5.97
CA GLU A 59 -16.84 17.78 -6.31
C GLU A 59 -16.02 18.94 -6.89
N THR A 60 -14.80 19.12 -6.39
CA THR A 60 -13.88 20.19 -6.81
C THR A 60 -13.09 19.82 -8.07
N PHE A 61 -12.56 18.59 -8.13
CA PHE A 61 -11.57 18.22 -9.13
C PHE A 61 -12.08 17.24 -10.19
N GLY A 62 -13.23 16.61 -9.98
CA GLY A 62 -13.78 15.60 -10.88
C GLY A 62 -12.82 14.42 -11.08
N THR A 63 -12.83 13.86 -12.29
CA THR A 63 -11.89 12.80 -12.67
C THR A 63 -10.54 13.37 -13.11
N LEU A 64 -9.44 12.74 -12.72
CA LEU A 64 -8.10 13.23 -13.04
C LEU A 64 -7.67 13.00 -14.50
N LEU A 65 -8.04 11.86 -15.09
CA LEU A 65 -7.77 11.60 -16.51
C LEU A 65 -8.95 12.08 -17.37
N PRO A 66 -8.70 12.87 -18.43
CA PRO A 66 -9.74 13.42 -19.30
C PRO A 66 -10.66 12.35 -19.91
N GLU A 67 -11.88 12.75 -20.27
CA GLU A 67 -12.77 11.90 -21.07
C GLU A 67 -12.11 11.51 -22.40
N GLY A 68 -12.31 10.25 -22.81
CA GLY A 68 -11.72 9.71 -24.03
C GLY A 68 -10.25 9.27 -23.88
N THR A 69 -9.67 9.36 -22.68
CA THR A 69 -8.32 8.83 -22.42
C THR A 69 -8.27 7.33 -22.72
N ASP A 70 -7.42 6.96 -23.67
CA ASP A 70 -7.05 5.59 -24.03
C ASP A 70 -5.56 5.31 -23.79
N GLU A 71 -4.75 6.32 -23.54
CA GLU A 71 -3.35 6.17 -23.15
C GLU A 71 -3.07 6.87 -21.81
N PHE A 72 -2.45 6.16 -20.86
CA PHE A 72 -2.09 6.71 -19.56
C PHE A 72 -1.08 5.86 -18.82
N THR A 73 -0.50 6.42 -17.75
CA THR A 73 0.23 5.71 -16.69
C THR A 73 -0.20 6.26 -15.34
N ILE A 74 -0.48 5.37 -14.38
CA ILE A 74 -0.57 5.70 -12.96
C ILE A 74 0.41 4.83 -12.21
N GLU A 75 1.25 5.43 -11.38
CA GLU A 75 2.40 4.77 -10.76
C GLU A 75 2.69 5.32 -9.37
N ALA A 76 3.34 4.49 -8.55
CA ALA A 76 3.76 4.81 -7.20
C ALA A 76 4.89 3.89 -6.73
N TRP A 77 5.66 4.35 -5.74
CA TRP A 77 6.37 3.47 -4.83
C TRP A 77 5.47 3.11 -3.65
N ILE A 78 5.41 1.84 -3.28
CA ILE A 78 4.65 1.37 -2.11
C ILE A 78 5.51 0.49 -1.19
N TYR A 79 5.26 0.58 0.11
CA TYR A 79 5.85 -0.28 1.12
C TYR A 79 4.71 -0.85 1.98
N PRO A 80 4.12 -2.00 1.60
CA PRO A 80 3.10 -2.63 2.42
C PRO A 80 3.70 -3.25 3.68
N THR A 81 3.09 -3.05 4.85
CA THR A 81 3.62 -3.58 6.12
C THR A 81 2.85 -4.77 6.65
N THR A 82 1.52 -4.72 6.59
CA THR A 82 0.63 -5.67 7.26
C THR A 82 -0.40 -6.19 6.26
N PRO A 83 -0.54 -7.52 6.11
CA PRO A 83 -1.61 -8.08 5.31
C PRO A 83 -2.98 -7.65 5.84
N PRO A 84 -3.93 -7.30 4.96
CA PRO A 84 -5.30 -7.04 5.38
C PRO A 84 -5.96 -8.32 5.92
N ALA A 85 -7.11 -8.18 6.57
CA ALA A 85 -7.96 -9.32 6.93
C ALA A 85 -8.51 -10.02 5.66
N ASP A 86 -8.94 -11.28 5.81
CA ASP A 86 -9.29 -12.17 4.70
C ASP A 86 -10.45 -11.63 3.82
N ASP A 87 -11.36 -10.87 4.42
CA ASP A 87 -12.50 -10.22 3.76
C ASP A 87 -12.21 -8.79 3.28
N ILE A 88 -10.96 -8.31 3.39
CA ILE A 88 -10.58 -6.93 3.10
C ILE A 88 -9.70 -6.83 1.85
N HIS A 89 -10.14 -5.96 0.95
CA HIS A 89 -9.34 -5.40 -0.12
C HIS A 89 -8.77 -4.06 0.37
N ALA A 90 -7.49 -4.03 0.72
CA ALA A 90 -6.82 -2.83 1.21
C ALA A 90 -6.49 -1.89 0.04
N MET A 91 -7.10 -0.71 0.02
CA MET A 91 -7.02 0.22 -1.10
C MET A 91 -5.73 1.04 -1.06
N ILE A 92 -4.90 0.91 -2.10
CA ILE A 92 -3.71 1.75 -2.28
C ILE A 92 -4.11 3.06 -2.96
N LEU A 93 -4.89 2.97 -4.05
CA LEU A 93 -5.32 4.10 -4.86
C LEU A 93 -6.71 3.82 -5.44
N SER A 94 -7.63 4.79 -5.39
CA SER A 94 -8.94 4.66 -6.01
C SER A 94 -9.36 5.92 -6.76
N GLN A 95 -9.77 5.76 -8.02
CA GLN A 95 -10.73 6.60 -8.76
C GLN A 95 -11.11 5.86 -10.07
N GLN A 96 -10.69 6.38 -11.23
CA GLN A 96 -10.82 5.76 -12.56
C GLN A 96 -9.98 4.49 -12.69
N VAL A 97 -8.83 4.45 -12.01
CA VAL A 97 -8.06 3.22 -11.76
C VAL A 97 -8.20 2.91 -10.28
N LYS A 98 -8.28 1.63 -9.95
CA LYS A 98 -8.13 1.15 -8.59
C LYS A 98 -6.91 0.23 -8.48
N MET A 99 -6.17 0.39 -7.40
CA MET A 99 -5.05 -0.44 -7.02
C MET A 99 -5.27 -0.87 -5.58
N ASP A 100 -5.28 -2.16 -5.33
CA ASP A 100 -5.52 -2.70 -4.01
C ASP A 100 -4.74 -3.99 -3.79
N VAL A 101 -4.55 -4.36 -2.53
CA VAL A 101 -3.91 -5.61 -2.12
C VAL A 101 -4.86 -6.46 -1.30
N VAL A 102 -4.74 -7.77 -1.46
CA VAL A 102 -5.40 -8.78 -0.63
C VAL A 102 -4.36 -9.69 0.00
N ASN A 103 -4.73 -10.38 1.08
CA ASN A 103 -3.85 -11.33 1.74
C ASN A 103 -3.79 -12.69 1.00
N ASP A 104 -2.96 -13.59 1.51
CA ASP A 104 -2.68 -14.90 0.91
C ASP A 104 -3.79 -15.95 1.08
N VAL A 105 -4.73 -15.71 2.00
CA VAL A 105 -5.85 -16.61 2.29
C VAL A 105 -7.18 -16.13 1.70
N HIS A 106 -7.20 -15.02 0.96
CA HIS A 106 -8.39 -14.49 0.32
C HIS A 106 -9.12 -15.54 -0.54
N ASP A 107 -10.43 -15.67 -0.34
CA ASP A 107 -11.27 -16.72 -0.94
C ASP A 107 -11.45 -16.56 -2.46
N GLY A 108 -11.59 -17.68 -3.17
CA GLY A 108 -11.90 -17.72 -4.62
C GLY A 108 -10.68 -17.58 -5.54
N TRP A 109 -9.48 -17.62 -4.96
CA TRP A 109 -8.21 -17.41 -5.66
C TRP A 109 -7.34 -18.67 -5.74
N GLU A 110 -7.88 -19.83 -5.38
CA GLU A 110 -7.13 -21.08 -5.27
C GLU A 110 -6.48 -21.46 -6.60
N ASN A 111 -7.18 -21.23 -7.72
CA ASN A 111 -6.67 -21.53 -9.06
C ASN A 111 -5.65 -20.51 -9.57
N VAL A 112 -5.73 -19.26 -9.10
CA VAL A 112 -4.75 -18.22 -9.43
C VAL A 112 -3.45 -18.49 -8.67
N ARG A 113 -3.55 -18.75 -7.36
CA ARG A 113 -2.41 -19.05 -6.48
C ARG A 113 -1.59 -20.26 -6.95
N LYS A 114 -2.23 -21.27 -7.56
CA LYS A 114 -1.53 -22.44 -8.15
C LYS A 114 -0.59 -22.08 -9.30
N LYS A 115 -0.77 -20.92 -9.94
CA LYS A 115 0.02 -20.48 -11.10
C LYS A 115 1.11 -19.48 -10.74
N LEU A 116 1.10 -18.96 -9.51
CA LEU A 116 2.04 -17.97 -9.02
C LEU A 116 3.06 -18.62 -8.08
N LYS A 117 4.27 -18.08 -8.05
CA LYS A 117 5.24 -18.40 -7.00
C LYS A 117 5.00 -17.42 -5.85
N TRP A 118 4.54 -17.93 -4.72
CA TRP A 118 4.22 -17.16 -3.52
C TRP A 118 4.53 -17.98 -2.27
N GLN A 119 4.62 -17.30 -1.13
CA GLN A 119 4.79 -17.89 0.19
C GLN A 119 3.80 -17.28 1.18
N LYS A 120 3.55 -18.00 2.27
CA LYS A 120 2.63 -17.54 3.32
C LYS A 120 3.00 -16.14 3.81
N GLY A 121 2.02 -15.25 3.87
CA GLY A 121 2.17 -13.85 4.26
C GLY A 121 2.54 -12.88 3.12
N ASP A 122 2.73 -13.36 1.89
CA ASP A 122 2.75 -12.48 0.72
C ASP A 122 1.39 -11.83 0.49
N LEU A 123 1.40 -10.71 -0.22
CA LEU A 123 0.22 -9.98 -0.67
C LEU A 123 0.02 -10.17 -2.16
N PHE A 124 -1.22 -9.99 -2.61
CA PHE A 124 -1.57 -10.05 -4.02
C PHE A 124 -2.08 -8.69 -4.47
N LEU A 125 -1.28 -7.98 -5.27
CA LEU A 125 -1.64 -6.71 -5.89
C LEU A 125 -2.61 -6.92 -7.02
N ARG A 126 -3.61 -6.05 -7.10
CA ARG A 126 -4.59 -5.98 -8.17
C ARG A 126 -4.66 -4.56 -8.68
N MET A 127 -4.68 -4.41 -10.00
CA MET A 127 -4.79 -3.13 -10.67
C MET A 127 -5.84 -3.24 -11.76
N GLN A 128 -6.84 -2.36 -11.74
CA GLN A 128 -7.92 -2.34 -12.71
C GLN A 128 -8.29 -0.90 -13.08
N ALA A 129 -8.51 -0.64 -14.35
CA ALA A 129 -9.23 0.55 -14.80
C ALA A 129 -10.73 0.26 -14.86
N HIS A 130 -11.54 1.29 -14.63
CA HIS A 130 -12.94 1.31 -15.01
C HIS A 130 -13.04 1.80 -16.44
N ILE A 131 -13.62 0.99 -17.32
CA ILE A 131 -13.75 1.26 -18.76
C ILE A 131 -15.21 1.23 -19.19
N ILE A 132 -15.50 1.86 -20.33
CA ILE A 132 -16.82 1.81 -20.94
C ILE A 132 -16.87 0.65 -21.93
N MET A 133 -17.69 -0.36 -21.64
CA MET A 133 -17.95 -1.47 -22.55
C MET A 133 -19.46 -1.64 -22.75
N LYS A 134 -19.93 -1.59 -24.00
CA LYS A 134 -21.36 -1.70 -24.36
C LYS A 134 -22.25 -0.76 -23.53
N LYS A 135 -21.83 0.50 -23.36
CA LYS A 135 -22.51 1.55 -22.55
C LYS A 135 -22.61 1.25 -21.05
N ARG A 136 -21.80 0.33 -20.52
CA ARG A 136 -21.71 0.03 -19.09
C ARG A 136 -20.28 0.25 -18.60
N VAL A 137 -20.15 0.71 -17.37
CA VAL A 137 -18.86 0.75 -16.69
C VAL A 137 -18.53 -0.65 -16.18
N VAL A 138 -17.36 -1.15 -16.56
CA VAL A 138 -16.83 -2.45 -16.15
C VAL A 138 -15.37 -2.30 -15.75
N GLY A 139 -14.89 -3.18 -14.87
CA GLY A 139 -13.46 -3.26 -14.57
C GLY A 139 -12.71 -4.01 -15.68
N THR A 140 -11.51 -3.56 -16.01
CA THR A 140 -10.60 -4.31 -16.88
C THR A 140 -10.23 -5.66 -16.28
N SER A 141 -9.88 -6.61 -17.14
CA SER A 141 -9.18 -7.83 -16.69
C SER A 141 -7.85 -7.46 -16.06
N TYR A 142 -7.42 -8.22 -15.05
CA TYR A 142 -6.16 -8.02 -14.33
C TYR A 142 -5.48 -9.35 -14.07
N HIS A 143 -4.16 -9.29 -13.93
CA HIS A 143 -3.33 -10.41 -13.50
C HIS A 143 -2.73 -10.04 -12.15
N PRO A 144 -3.04 -10.78 -11.08
CA PRO A 144 -2.50 -10.45 -9.77
C PRO A 144 -1.00 -10.65 -9.72
N VAL A 145 -0.32 -9.78 -9.00
CA VAL A 145 1.14 -9.84 -8.80
C VAL A 145 1.45 -10.03 -7.33
N VAL A 146 2.38 -10.93 -7.03
CA VAL A 146 2.80 -11.24 -5.66
C VAL A 146 3.74 -10.14 -5.16
N LEU A 147 3.44 -9.59 -3.98
CA LEU A 147 4.29 -8.63 -3.28
C LEU A 147 4.67 -9.21 -1.92
N SER A 148 5.95 -9.28 -1.59
CA SER A 148 6.32 -9.56 -0.19
C SER A 148 6.24 -8.28 0.65
N PRO A 149 5.72 -8.34 1.88
CA PRO A 149 5.60 -7.18 2.76
C PRO A 149 6.98 -6.71 3.25
N ASN A 150 7.00 -5.51 3.83
CA ASN A 150 8.16 -4.88 4.46
C ASN A 150 9.35 -4.62 3.51
N GLN A 151 9.04 -4.29 2.25
CA GLN A 151 10.01 -3.77 1.28
C GLN A 151 9.31 -2.84 0.28
N TRP A 152 10.11 -1.97 -0.35
CA TRP A 152 9.62 -1.08 -1.40
C TRP A 152 9.38 -1.84 -2.70
N HIS A 153 8.23 -1.58 -3.33
CA HIS A 153 7.89 -2.02 -4.67
C HIS A 153 7.52 -0.80 -5.51
N HIS A 154 8.06 -0.71 -6.70
CA HIS A 154 7.52 0.19 -7.72
C HIS A 154 6.33 -0.49 -8.36
N ILE A 155 5.19 0.20 -8.44
CA ILE A 155 3.99 -0.27 -9.11
C ILE A 155 3.57 0.73 -10.17
N ALA A 156 3.16 0.23 -11.35
CA ALA A 156 2.55 1.06 -12.38
C ALA A 156 1.45 0.31 -13.13
N PHE A 157 0.40 1.03 -13.47
CA PHE A 157 -0.64 0.58 -14.38
C PHE A 157 -0.70 1.55 -15.55
N GLN A 158 -0.39 1.05 -16.74
CA GLN A 158 -0.44 1.84 -17.96
C GLN A 158 -1.37 1.22 -18.99
N ALA A 159 -1.92 2.05 -19.86
CA ALA A 159 -2.66 1.63 -21.02
C ALA A 159 -2.09 2.27 -22.29
N LYS A 160 -2.03 1.50 -23.37
CA LYS A 160 -1.57 1.91 -24.69
C LYS A 160 -2.10 0.96 -25.75
N GLU A 161 -2.57 1.47 -26.89
CA GLU A 161 -2.86 0.66 -28.11
C GLU A 161 -3.75 -0.58 -27.86
N GLY A 162 -4.84 -0.43 -27.11
CA GLY A 162 -5.76 -1.54 -26.78
C GLY A 162 -5.15 -2.58 -25.82
N GLN A 163 -4.15 -2.19 -25.05
CA GLN A 163 -3.52 -3.04 -24.05
C GLN A 163 -3.42 -2.30 -22.72
N THR A 164 -3.57 -3.04 -21.63
CA THR A 164 -3.18 -2.60 -20.30
C THR A 164 -1.98 -3.39 -19.83
N THR A 165 -1.07 -2.74 -19.11
CA THR A 165 0.10 -3.37 -18.52
C THR A 165 0.11 -3.11 -17.02
N THR A 166 0.10 -4.19 -16.24
CA THR A 166 0.41 -4.17 -14.81
C THR A 166 1.91 -4.34 -14.66
N ILE A 167 2.55 -3.41 -13.98
CA ILE A 167 4.00 -3.35 -13.79
C ILE A 167 4.30 -3.36 -12.31
N VAL A 168 5.21 -4.25 -11.89
CA VAL A 168 5.74 -4.31 -10.53
C VAL A 168 7.24 -4.51 -10.61
N ASN A 169 8.01 -3.52 -10.15
CA ASN A 169 9.45 -3.47 -10.36
C ASN A 169 9.76 -3.73 -11.85
N ASP A 170 10.66 -4.68 -12.17
CA ASP A 170 11.03 -5.03 -13.55
C ASP A 170 10.13 -6.12 -14.18
N VAL A 171 8.97 -6.41 -13.59
CA VAL A 171 8.01 -7.41 -14.10
C VAL A 171 6.79 -6.72 -14.70
N ALA A 172 6.38 -7.14 -15.90
CA ALA A 172 5.21 -6.62 -16.59
C ALA A 172 4.25 -7.74 -17.03
N HIS A 173 2.95 -7.51 -16.81
CA HIS A 173 1.86 -8.38 -17.27
C HIS A 173 0.95 -7.61 -18.21
N ILE A 174 0.86 -8.05 -19.47
CA ILE A 174 0.10 -7.40 -20.53
C ILE A 174 -1.25 -8.12 -20.70
N SER A 175 -2.31 -7.34 -20.88
CA SER A 175 -3.64 -7.84 -21.25
C SER A 175 -4.23 -7.02 -22.39
N SER A 176 -4.64 -7.70 -23.47
CA SER A 176 -5.32 -7.09 -24.61
C SER A 176 -6.80 -6.89 -24.30
N GLN A 177 -7.27 -5.64 -24.32
CA GLN A 177 -8.66 -5.27 -24.02
C GLN A 177 -8.98 -3.84 -24.47
N SER A 178 -10.26 -3.47 -24.47
CA SER A 178 -10.64 -2.06 -24.63
C SER A 178 -10.12 -1.24 -23.44
N ILE A 179 -9.68 -0.01 -23.70
CA ILE A 179 -9.01 0.84 -22.71
C ILE A 179 -9.64 2.24 -22.58
N THR A 180 -10.78 2.49 -23.22
CA THR A 180 -11.48 3.77 -23.05
C THR A 180 -11.96 3.91 -21.61
N LEU A 181 -11.30 4.78 -20.85
CA LEU A 181 -11.60 5.00 -19.45
C LEU A 181 -13.03 5.52 -19.26
N ALA A 182 -13.68 5.04 -18.20
CA ALA A 182 -14.94 5.58 -17.75
C ALA A 182 -14.72 6.94 -17.09
N HIS A 183 -15.52 7.92 -17.52
CA HIS A 183 -15.58 9.25 -16.92
C HIS A 183 -16.77 9.37 -15.96
N ASP A 184 -17.91 8.74 -16.29
CA ASP A 184 -19.02 8.59 -15.35
C ASP A 184 -18.73 7.49 -14.32
N LEU A 185 -18.47 7.90 -13.08
CA LEU A 185 -18.20 7.02 -11.94
C LEU A 185 -19.43 6.79 -11.04
N SER A 186 -20.63 7.18 -11.46
CA SER A 186 -21.88 7.04 -10.70
C SER A 186 -22.21 5.61 -10.27
N SER A 187 -21.75 4.62 -11.03
CA SER A 187 -22.01 3.20 -10.79
C SER A 187 -21.04 2.53 -9.79
N LEU A 188 -20.04 3.26 -9.29
CA LEU A 188 -19.09 2.72 -8.31
C LEU A 188 -19.75 2.54 -6.94
N GLU A 189 -19.43 1.44 -6.26
CA GLU A 189 -19.90 1.13 -4.90
C GLU A 189 -19.13 1.87 -3.79
N ARG A 190 -18.26 2.81 -4.17
CA ARG A 190 -17.32 3.50 -3.28
C ARG A 190 -17.18 4.97 -3.72
N PRO A 191 -16.65 5.87 -2.86
CA PRO A 191 -16.47 7.28 -3.18
C PRO A 191 -15.75 7.52 -4.52
N LYS A 192 -16.10 8.64 -5.16
CA LYS A 192 -15.54 9.07 -6.46
C LYS A 192 -14.28 9.91 -6.30
N ASP A 193 -13.98 10.31 -5.07
CA ASP A 193 -12.76 11.05 -4.74
C ASP A 193 -11.54 10.27 -5.23
N PHE A 194 -10.51 11.00 -5.63
CA PHE A 194 -9.22 10.36 -5.78
C PHE A 194 -8.63 10.18 -4.38
N THR A 195 -8.40 8.93 -3.99
CA THR A 195 -7.82 8.62 -2.68
C THR A 195 -6.57 7.77 -2.80
N LEU A 196 -5.66 7.98 -1.84
CA LEU A 196 -4.56 7.09 -1.53
C LEU A 196 -4.77 6.53 -0.12
N GLY A 197 -4.68 5.21 0.03
CA GLY A 197 -4.67 4.55 1.34
C GLY A 197 -6.01 4.08 1.90
N GLY A 198 -7.15 4.44 1.30
CA GLY A 198 -8.46 4.04 1.81
C GLY A 198 -9.56 5.04 1.52
N PHE A 199 -10.63 4.95 2.32
CA PHE A 199 -11.80 5.84 2.27
C PHE A 199 -12.14 6.48 3.63
N GLY A 200 -11.29 6.31 4.65
CA GLY A 200 -11.61 6.69 6.03
C GLY A 200 -12.56 5.75 6.75
N GLU A 201 -13.16 4.79 6.05
CA GLU A 201 -14.02 3.76 6.61
C GLU A 201 -13.99 2.47 5.77
N LYS A 202 -14.50 1.39 6.36
CA LYS A 202 -14.69 0.10 5.67
C LYS A 202 -15.98 0.15 4.86
N ILE A 203 -15.88 -0.10 3.55
CA ILE A 203 -17.03 -0.07 2.62
C ILE A 203 -17.37 -1.47 2.15
N GLY A 204 -18.60 -1.94 2.40
CA GLY A 204 -19.06 -3.25 1.94
C GLY A 204 -19.33 -3.27 0.44
N SER A 205 -18.87 -4.31 -0.27
CA SER A 205 -19.32 -4.53 -1.64
C SER A 205 -20.75 -5.04 -1.67
N THR A 206 -21.56 -4.51 -2.59
CA THR A 206 -22.94 -5.00 -2.79
C THR A 206 -23.00 -6.23 -3.69
N ARG A 207 -21.90 -6.52 -4.42
CA ARG A 207 -21.80 -7.62 -5.40
C ARG A 207 -21.00 -8.81 -4.92
N HIS A 208 -20.25 -8.65 -3.83
CA HIS A 208 -19.28 -9.64 -3.37
C HIS A 208 -19.24 -9.69 -1.84
N THR A 209 -18.69 -10.78 -1.29
CA THR A 209 -18.60 -11.01 0.17
C THR A 209 -17.36 -10.37 0.80
N HIS A 210 -16.86 -9.27 0.23
CA HIS A 210 -15.67 -8.55 0.72
C HIS A 210 -15.99 -7.09 0.99
N PHE A 211 -15.03 -6.42 1.62
CA PHE A 211 -15.07 -5.00 1.88
C PHE A 211 -13.83 -4.32 1.32
N TRP A 212 -13.97 -3.05 0.98
CA TRP A 212 -12.87 -2.15 0.72
C TRP A 212 -12.43 -1.53 2.05
N GLY A 213 -11.13 -1.59 2.35
CA GLY A 213 -10.58 -1.08 3.60
C GLY A 213 -9.28 -0.31 3.41
N ALA A 214 -8.70 0.12 4.52
CA ALA A 214 -7.48 0.91 4.54
C ALA A 214 -6.23 0.07 4.24
N PHE A 215 -5.25 0.70 3.61
CA PHE A 215 -3.93 0.13 3.32
C PHE A 215 -2.96 0.44 4.46
N ALA A 216 -2.32 -0.60 4.99
CA ALA A 216 -1.28 -0.49 6.00
C ALA A 216 0.10 -0.41 5.33
N GLY A 217 0.73 0.77 5.36
CA GLY A 217 2.05 0.93 4.77
C GLY A 217 2.45 2.36 4.47
N TYR A 218 3.35 2.49 3.52
CA TYR A 218 3.87 3.77 3.06
C TYR A 218 3.75 3.90 1.55
N ILE A 219 3.53 5.11 1.07
CA ILE A 219 3.42 5.44 -0.36
C ILE A 219 4.37 6.60 -0.65
N ASP A 220 5.09 6.53 -1.76
CA ASP A 220 6.00 7.57 -2.20
C ASP A 220 5.91 7.76 -3.73
N GLU A 221 6.29 8.94 -4.22
CA GLU A 221 6.35 9.30 -5.64
C GLU A 221 5.13 8.83 -6.45
N VAL A 222 3.95 9.41 -6.20
CA VAL A 222 2.73 9.06 -6.95
C VAL A 222 2.64 9.94 -8.18
N ARG A 223 2.54 9.34 -9.37
CA ARG A 223 2.38 10.09 -10.63
C ARG A 223 1.20 9.57 -11.45
N ILE A 224 0.48 10.51 -12.05
CA ILE A 224 -0.56 10.26 -13.05
C ILE A 224 -0.15 10.94 -14.36
N SER A 225 -0.31 10.26 -15.49
CA SER A 225 0.11 10.78 -16.79
C SER A 225 -0.81 10.33 -17.92
N THR A 226 -0.91 11.14 -18.97
CA THR A 226 -1.71 10.90 -20.18
C THR A 226 -0.94 10.14 -21.28
N VAL A 227 0.16 9.50 -20.93
CA VAL A 227 0.98 8.69 -21.82
C VAL A 227 1.42 7.42 -21.12
N ALA A 228 1.69 6.37 -21.87
CA ALA A 228 2.37 5.18 -21.40
C ALA A 228 3.87 5.48 -21.26
N ARG A 229 4.39 5.38 -20.03
CA ARG A 229 5.77 5.78 -19.72
C ARG A 229 6.78 4.64 -19.81
N TYR A 230 6.31 3.39 -19.76
CA TYR A 230 7.16 2.22 -19.70
C TYR A 230 7.23 1.50 -21.05
N ASP A 231 8.46 1.34 -21.53
CA ASP A 231 8.80 0.41 -22.59
C ASP A 231 9.17 -0.94 -21.99
N VAL A 232 8.16 -1.76 -21.73
CA VAL A 232 8.29 -3.06 -21.05
C VAL A 232 8.94 -4.15 -21.91
N ALA A 233 9.33 -3.84 -23.15
CA ALA A 233 10.17 -4.70 -23.95
C ALA A 233 11.66 -4.60 -23.57
N LYS A 234 12.05 -3.58 -22.81
CA LYS A 234 13.40 -3.41 -22.26
C LYS A 234 13.51 -4.04 -20.88
N GLU A 235 14.74 -4.36 -20.47
CA GLU A 235 15.03 -4.73 -19.08
C GLU A 235 15.37 -3.48 -18.25
N GLY A 236 15.15 -3.54 -16.95
CA GLY A 236 15.59 -2.50 -16.01
C GLY A 236 14.82 -1.18 -16.14
N PHE A 237 13.51 -1.25 -16.30
CA PHE A 237 12.65 -0.06 -16.39
C PHE A 237 12.15 0.43 -15.02
N THR A 238 12.43 -0.28 -13.93
CA THR A 238 12.17 0.23 -12.57
C THR A 238 12.89 1.56 -12.36
N PRO A 239 12.17 2.65 -12.06
CA PRO A 239 12.79 3.94 -11.79
C PRO A 239 13.74 3.87 -10.61
N ARG A 240 14.78 4.71 -10.57
CA ARG A 240 15.68 4.83 -9.39
C ARG A 240 15.83 6.24 -8.88
N ASP A 241 15.30 7.20 -9.61
CA ASP A 241 15.33 8.61 -9.28
C ASP A 241 13.90 9.11 -9.05
N LYS A 242 13.79 10.26 -8.37
CA LYS A 242 12.53 10.99 -8.26
C LYS A 242 11.92 11.25 -9.62
N PHE A 243 10.61 11.14 -9.70
CA PHE A 243 9.88 11.45 -10.90
C PHE A 243 10.03 12.93 -11.24
N LYS A 244 10.11 13.20 -12.53
CA LYS A 244 10.07 14.55 -13.05
C LYS A 244 8.73 14.74 -13.71
N ASN A 245 8.12 15.91 -13.50
CA ASN A 245 6.96 16.30 -14.26
C ASN A 245 7.39 16.72 -15.68
N ASP A 246 6.43 16.60 -16.58
CA ASP A 246 6.50 17.09 -17.95
C ASP A 246 5.09 17.49 -18.39
N ALA A 247 4.93 17.94 -19.63
CA ALA A 247 3.63 18.35 -20.18
C ALA A 247 2.59 17.21 -20.24
N LYS A 248 2.98 15.96 -20.00
CA LYS A 248 2.09 14.78 -19.96
C LYS A 248 1.79 14.33 -18.54
N THR A 249 2.36 14.97 -17.53
CA THR A 249 2.10 14.72 -16.12
C THR A 249 0.84 15.47 -15.69
N VAL A 250 -0.16 14.73 -15.22
CA VAL A 250 -1.43 15.26 -14.71
C VAL A 250 -1.28 15.68 -13.26
N ALA A 251 -0.70 14.81 -12.44
CA ALA A 251 -0.44 15.07 -11.03
C ALA A 251 0.82 14.32 -10.61
N LEU A 252 1.57 14.90 -9.68
CA LEU A 252 2.78 14.30 -9.12
C LEU A 252 2.92 14.68 -7.64
N TRP A 253 3.00 13.70 -6.75
CA TRP A 253 3.21 13.92 -5.32
C TRP A 253 4.46 13.18 -4.85
N HIS A 254 5.43 13.94 -4.33
CA HIS A 254 6.70 13.41 -3.80
C HIS A 254 6.64 13.07 -2.31
N PHE A 255 5.67 13.61 -1.57
CA PHE A 255 5.58 13.47 -0.11
C PHE A 255 6.84 13.90 0.67
N ASP A 256 7.67 14.76 0.07
CA ASP A 256 8.94 15.27 0.61
C ASP A 256 8.79 16.40 1.65
N GLU A 257 7.57 16.82 1.95
CA GLU A 257 7.32 17.84 2.96
C GLU A 257 7.88 17.41 4.33
N PRO A 258 8.23 18.36 5.23
CA PRO A 258 8.72 18.05 6.56
C PRO A 258 7.83 17.01 7.26
N GLY A 259 8.44 16.07 7.99
CA GLY A 259 7.72 14.98 8.66
C GLY A 259 6.56 15.50 9.53
N GLY A 260 5.42 14.83 9.43
CA GLY A 260 4.16 15.20 10.10
C GLY A 260 3.25 16.12 9.30
N THR A 261 3.61 16.47 8.06
CA THR A 261 2.79 17.31 7.19
C THR A 261 1.56 16.55 6.69
N THR A 262 0.39 17.21 6.67
CA THR A 262 -0.89 16.65 6.20
C THR A 262 -1.41 17.30 4.91
N LYS A 263 -0.63 18.19 4.29
CA LYS A 263 -0.94 18.78 2.97
C LYS A 263 0.19 18.43 2.02
N PHE A 264 -0.13 17.74 0.93
CA PHE A 264 0.87 17.21 0.01
C PHE A 264 0.80 17.97 -1.31
N SER A 265 1.93 18.55 -1.69
CA SER A 265 2.05 19.46 -2.82
C SER A 265 2.03 18.69 -4.13
N ASP A 266 1.25 19.16 -5.10
CA ASP A 266 1.30 18.65 -6.47
C ASP A 266 2.45 19.34 -7.21
N ALA A 267 3.50 18.57 -7.49
CA ALA A 267 4.68 19.00 -8.22
C ALA A 267 4.47 19.03 -9.75
N SER A 268 3.30 18.62 -10.25
CA SER A 268 2.99 18.74 -11.68
C SER A 268 2.79 20.19 -12.13
N GLY A 269 2.35 21.07 -11.22
CA GLY A 269 1.96 22.45 -11.50
C GLY A 269 0.46 22.64 -11.76
N ASN A 270 -0.35 21.58 -11.67
CA ASN A 270 -1.80 21.62 -11.95
C ASN A 270 -2.68 21.84 -10.69
N ALA A 271 -2.04 22.06 -9.54
CA ALA A 271 -2.70 22.37 -8.27
C ALA A 271 -3.62 21.26 -7.70
N TYR A 272 -3.35 20.00 -8.04
CA TYR A 272 -4.03 18.84 -7.44
C TYR A 272 -3.47 18.51 -6.05
N HIS A 273 -3.45 19.47 -5.12
CA HIS A 273 -2.92 19.25 -3.78
C HIS A 273 -3.76 18.23 -3.00
N LEU A 274 -3.11 17.22 -2.41
CA LEU A 274 -3.78 16.22 -1.58
C LEU A 274 -3.85 16.67 -0.12
N GLU A 275 -4.92 16.27 0.56
CA GLU A 275 -5.07 16.44 2.00
C GLU A 275 -5.04 15.09 2.71
N GLY A 276 -4.18 14.93 3.70
CA GLY A 276 -4.18 13.82 4.63
C GLY A 276 -5.32 13.94 5.64
N LYS A 277 -6.04 12.84 5.85
CA LYS A 277 -7.15 12.69 6.81
C LYS A 277 -6.85 11.57 7.79
N ASN A 278 -7.49 11.64 8.96
CA ASN A 278 -7.45 10.66 10.05
C ASN A 278 -6.10 10.32 10.69
N GLY A 279 -5.00 10.91 10.22
CA GLY A 279 -3.66 10.63 10.72
C GLY A 279 -2.62 10.51 9.61
N ALA A 280 -3.08 10.36 8.36
CA ALA A 280 -2.26 10.35 7.16
C ALA A 280 -1.39 11.61 7.06
N LYS A 281 -0.08 11.40 7.02
CA LYS A 281 0.93 12.46 7.05
C LYS A 281 2.26 11.99 6.47
N THR A 282 3.16 12.92 6.19
CA THR A 282 4.52 12.55 5.79
C THR A 282 5.27 11.89 6.95
N GLY A 283 5.89 10.74 6.70
CA GLY A 283 6.85 10.11 7.59
C GLY A 283 8.28 10.49 7.20
N THR A 284 9.22 10.36 8.14
CA THR A 284 10.65 10.59 7.87
C THR A 284 11.38 9.25 7.93
N PRO A 285 12.15 8.88 6.90
CA PRO A 285 12.93 7.65 6.94
C PRO A 285 14.01 7.72 8.02
N LEU A 286 14.47 6.56 8.47
CA LEU A 286 15.68 6.51 9.30
C LEU A 286 16.86 7.03 8.48
N LYS A 287 17.51 8.09 8.97
CA LYS A 287 18.80 8.52 8.42
C LYS A 287 19.82 7.41 8.66
N VAL A 288 20.16 6.66 7.62
CA VAL A 288 21.36 5.83 7.63
C VAL A 288 22.54 6.79 7.64
N LYS A 289 23.28 6.85 8.75
CA LYS A 289 24.58 7.55 8.74
C LYS A 289 25.46 6.80 7.75
N ALA A 290 25.85 7.45 6.66
CA ALA A 290 26.95 6.97 5.85
C ALA A 290 28.18 6.82 6.76
N GLN A 291 28.74 5.60 6.82
CA GLN A 291 30.03 5.33 7.45
C GLN A 291 31.17 5.79 6.53
#